data_AF-A0A1Q6XEN1-F1
#
_entry.id   AF-A0A1Q6XEN1-F1
#
_cell.length_a   1.000
_cell.length_b   1.000
_cell.length_c   1.000
_cell.angle_alpha   90.00
_cell.angle_beta   90.00
_cell.angle_gamma   90.00
#
_symmetry.space_group_name_H-M   'P 1'
#
loop_
_entity.id
_entity.type
_entity.pdbx_description
1 polymer ?
#
loop_
_entity_poly.entity_id
_entity_poly.type
_entity_poly.pdbx_seq_one_letter_code
_entity_poly.pdbx_strand_id
1 'polypeptide(L)'
;MAERVFRHREKTPLMDAYGVDAEIRSTLSRRVDLPSGGYLVFDYAEAFTVIDVNTGRFVGSRGKGSGARLEDTITKNNLEAVKEVVRQLRLRDIGGIIVIDFIDMANPKNRATVEGALKNELERDRTKTYVVEISPLGLVEMTRQNVTDGPREILTRKCPVCEGDGIVVSDASMAIDVERKLRARRSASSR
;
A
#
# COMPACT_ATOMS: atom_id res chain seq x y z
N MET A 1 30.20 6.42 8.22
CA MET A 1 29.13 6.84 7.27
C MET A 1 29.66 7.16 5.88
N ALA A 2 30.76 7.90 5.72
CA ALA A 2 31.32 8.26 4.41
C ALA A 2 31.63 7.06 3.49
N GLU A 3 32.11 5.94 4.03
CA GLU A 3 32.40 4.71 3.25
C GLU A 3 31.17 4.02 2.64
N ARG A 4 29.94 4.38 3.08
CA ARG A 4 28.68 3.87 2.51
C ARG A 4 28.05 4.83 1.50
N VAL A 5 28.70 5.95 1.19
CA VAL A 5 28.21 6.99 0.28
C VAL A 5 28.95 6.87 -1.04
N PHE A 6 28.22 6.55 -2.12
CA PHE A 6 28.78 6.40 -3.45
C PHE A 6 28.13 7.41 -4.40
N ARG A 7 28.94 8.05 -5.25
CA ARG A 7 28.42 8.94 -6.29
C ARG A 7 27.85 8.09 -7.43
N HIS A 8 26.57 8.26 -7.74
CA HIS A 8 25.95 7.69 -8.94
C HIS A 8 26.59 8.29 -10.19
N ARG A 9 27.10 7.44 -11.09
CA ARG A 9 27.81 7.86 -12.31
C ARG A 9 27.16 7.33 -13.59
N GLU A 10 26.11 6.53 -13.46
CA GLU A 10 25.45 5.94 -14.61
C GLU A 10 24.60 6.98 -15.35
N LYS A 11 24.37 6.71 -16.64
CA LYS A 11 23.54 7.57 -17.49
C LYS A 11 22.06 7.48 -17.13
N THR A 12 21.61 6.31 -16.67
CA THR A 12 20.23 6.10 -16.20
C THR A 12 20.05 6.83 -14.88
N PRO A 13 18.97 7.61 -14.69
CA PRO A 13 18.68 8.24 -13.41
C PRO A 13 18.58 7.20 -12.28
N LEU A 14 19.08 7.56 -11.10
CA LEU A 14 19.16 6.65 -9.95
C LEU A 14 17.80 6.04 -9.60
N MET A 15 16.74 6.86 -9.51
CA MET A 15 15.40 6.38 -9.14
C MET A 15 14.81 5.42 -10.18
N ASP A 16 15.05 5.70 -11.47
CA ASP A 16 14.61 4.83 -12.57
C ASP A 16 15.33 3.47 -12.49
N ALA A 17 16.65 3.47 -12.25
CA ALA A 17 17.45 2.24 -12.17
C ALA A 17 17.00 1.28 -11.05
N TYR A 18 16.49 1.82 -9.95
CA TYR A 18 15.98 1.05 -8.82
C TYR A 18 14.44 0.86 -8.84
N GLY A 19 13.75 1.34 -9.88
CA GLY A 19 12.30 1.19 -10.01
C GLY A 19 11.48 2.03 -9.01
N VAL A 20 12.09 3.01 -8.34
CA VAL A 20 11.44 3.82 -7.29
C VAL A 20 10.26 4.60 -7.85
N ASP A 21 10.34 5.10 -9.07
CA ASP A 21 9.24 5.80 -9.74
C ASP A 21 7.99 4.95 -9.95
N ALA A 22 8.19 3.66 -10.27
CA ALA A 22 7.07 2.73 -10.41
C ALA A 22 6.40 2.52 -9.06
N GLU A 23 7.19 2.42 -7.99
CA GLU A 23 6.68 2.28 -6.63
C GLU A 23 5.94 3.53 -6.17
N ILE A 24 6.47 4.74 -6.40
CA ILE A 24 5.78 5.99 -6.06
C ILE A 24 4.44 6.07 -6.81
N ARG A 25 4.41 5.72 -8.09
CA ARG A 25 3.15 5.72 -8.86
C ARG A 25 2.15 4.69 -8.33
N SER A 26 2.62 3.52 -7.88
CA SER A 26 1.75 2.49 -7.30
C SER A 26 1.03 3.00 -6.04
N THR A 27 1.67 3.88 -5.26
CA THR A 27 1.05 4.51 -4.07
C THR A 27 -0.16 5.41 -4.38
N LEU A 28 -0.29 5.88 -5.63
CA LEU A 28 -1.44 6.69 -6.05
C LEU A 28 -2.65 5.83 -6.45
N SER A 29 -2.42 4.54 -6.73
CA SER A 29 -3.49 3.61 -7.08
C SER A 29 -4.38 3.33 -5.87
N ARG A 30 -5.69 3.25 -6.11
CA ARG A 30 -6.66 2.77 -5.11
C ARG A 30 -6.47 1.29 -4.76
N ARG A 31 -6.01 0.48 -5.73
CA ARG A 31 -5.84 -0.98 -5.59
C ARG A 31 -4.37 -1.37 -5.60
N VAL A 32 -3.99 -2.32 -4.74
CA VAL A 32 -2.67 -2.95 -4.68
C VAL A 32 -2.82 -4.45 -4.75
N ASP A 33 -2.22 -5.10 -5.74
CA ASP A 33 -2.29 -6.55 -5.88
C ASP A 33 -1.33 -7.26 -4.93
N LEU A 34 -1.78 -8.39 -4.39
CA LEU A 34 -0.99 -9.27 -3.53
C LEU A 34 -0.39 -10.42 -4.38
N PRO A 35 0.87 -10.84 -4.12
CA PRO A 35 1.50 -12.00 -4.77
C PRO A 35 0.63 -13.26 -4.97
N SER A 36 -0.22 -13.61 -4.00
CA SER A 36 -1.10 -14.78 -4.06
C SER A 36 -2.38 -14.55 -4.88
N GLY A 37 -2.52 -13.40 -5.54
CA GLY A 37 -3.65 -13.04 -6.40
C GLY A 37 -4.81 -12.35 -5.68
N GLY A 38 -4.73 -12.17 -4.35
CA GLY A 38 -5.57 -11.23 -3.62
C GLY A 38 -5.23 -9.78 -3.95
N TYR A 39 -5.94 -8.83 -3.35
CA TYR A 39 -5.63 -7.41 -3.49
C TYR A 39 -6.16 -6.60 -2.30
N LEU A 40 -5.53 -5.45 -2.07
CA LEU A 40 -5.93 -4.43 -1.11
C LEU A 40 -6.64 -3.29 -1.83
N VAL A 41 -7.63 -2.70 -1.18
CA VAL A 41 -8.29 -1.47 -1.60
C VAL A 41 -8.10 -0.42 -0.52
N PHE A 42 -7.64 0.77 -0.91
CA PHE A 42 -7.40 1.90 -0.01
C PHE A 42 -8.42 3.00 -0.28
N ASP A 43 -9.30 3.25 0.68
CA ASP A 43 -10.30 4.31 0.62
C ASP A 43 -10.00 5.39 1.66
N TYR A 44 -10.04 6.64 1.21
CA TYR A 44 -9.76 7.81 2.02
C TYR A 44 -11.09 8.52 2.30
N ALA A 45 -11.53 8.50 3.56
CA ALA A 45 -12.64 9.31 4.03
C ALA A 45 -12.10 10.56 4.72
N GLU A 46 -13.01 11.46 5.11
CA GLU A 46 -12.64 12.74 5.75
C GLU A 46 -11.87 12.54 7.07
N ALA A 47 -12.32 11.60 7.89
CA ALA A 47 -11.79 11.41 9.25
C ALA A 47 -10.89 10.17 9.41
N PHE A 48 -10.97 9.21 8.48
CA PHE A 48 -10.24 7.94 8.58
C PHE A 48 -9.94 7.33 7.21
N THR A 49 -8.97 6.42 7.18
CA THR A 49 -8.65 5.60 6.00
C THR A 49 -9.14 4.18 6.22
N VAL A 50 -9.81 3.60 5.23
CA VAL A 50 -10.26 2.20 5.22
C VAL A 50 -9.38 1.38 4.29
N ILE A 51 -8.98 0.19 4.73
CA ILE A 51 -8.19 -0.74 3.94
C ILE A 51 -8.89 -2.09 3.89
N ASP A 52 -9.40 -2.48 2.73
CA ASP A 52 -10.10 -3.75 2.54
C ASP A 52 -9.18 -4.82 1.95
N VAL A 53 -9.16 -6.01 2.56
CA VAL A 53 -8.42 -7.17 2.05
C VAL A 53 -9.37 -8.08 1.28
N ASN A 54 -9.06 -8.32 0.01
CA ASN A 54 -9.87 -9.17 -0.85
C ASN A 54 -9.08 -10.40 -1.32
N THR A 55 -9.79 -11.53 -1.47
CA THR A 55 -9.25 -12.70 -2.16
C THR A 55 -9.49 -12.58 -3.66
N GLY A 56 -8.52 -13.01 -4.46
CA GLY A 56 -8.69 -13.12 -5.91
C GLY A 56 -9.53 -14.34 -6.30
N ARG A 57 -9.71 -14.55 -7.60
CA ARG A 57 -10.44 -15.70 -8.16
C ARG A 57 -9.85 -17.09 -7.81
N PHE A 58 -8.67 -17.17 -7.20
CA PHE A 58 -7.90 -18.40 -6.99
C PHE A 58 -8.15 -19.12 -5.65
N VAL A 59 -9.20 -18.75 -4.91
CA VAL A 59 -9.68 -19.53 -3.76
C VAL A 59 -10.39 -20.81 -4.24
N GLY A 60 -9.60 -21.88 -4.37
CA GLY A 60 -9.97 -23.31 -4.34
C GLY A 60 -11.33 -23.72 -4.95
N SER A 61 -11.27 -24.48 -6.05
CA SER A 61 -12.39 -25.19 -6.68
C SER A 61 -13.44 -25.69 -5.67
N ARG A 62 -14.67 -25.21 -5.82
CA ARG A 62 -15.86 -25.56 -5.03
C ARG A 62 -16.05 -27.09 -4.96
N GLY A 63 -15.65 -27.71 -3.85
CA GLY A 63 -15.90 -29.13 -3.58
C GLY A 63 -16.16 -29.32 -2.09
N LYS A 64 -17.13 -30.18 -1.73
CA LYS A 64 -17.67 -30.38 -0.37
C LYS A 64 -16.67 -30.78 0.75
N GLY A 65 -15.36 -30.87 0.46
CA GLY A 65 -14.27 -31.07 1.43
C GLY A 65 -13.28 -29.90 1.52
N SER A 66 -13.60 -28.72 0.96
CA SER A 66 -12.69 -27.58 0.79
C SER A 66 -12.62 -26.61 1.98
N GLY A 67 -13.39 -26.81 3.05
CA GLY A 67 -13.52 -25.84 4.15
C GLY A 67 -12.20 -25.56 4.88
N ALA A 68 -11.48 -26.60 5.30
CA ALA A 68 -10.18 -26.44 5.96
C ALA A 68 -9.13 -25.79 5.03
N ARG A 69 -9.12 -26.19 3.75
CA ARG A 69 -8.20 -25.62 2.74
C ARG A 69 -8.51 -24.16 2.44
N LEU A 70 -9.79 -23.77 2.50
CA LEU A 70 -10.22 -22.40 2.31
C LEU A 70 -9.78 -21.53 3.50
N GLU A 71 -9.99 -21.99 4.72
CA GLU A 71 -9.56 -21.29 5.94
C GLU A 71 -8.04 -21.07 5.99
N ASP A 72 -7.25 -22.08 5.60
CA ASP A 72 -5.79 -21.95 5.49
C ASP A 72 -5.38 -20.92 4.42
N THR A 73 -6.10 -20.89 3.29
CA THR A 73 -5.87 -19.94 2.20
C THR A 73 -6.21 -18.52 2.62
N ILE A 74 -7.32 -18.33 3.34
CA ILE A 74 -7.74 -17.04 3.91
C ILE A 74 -6.67 -16.54 4.88
N THR A 75 -6.24 -17.39 5.82
CA THR A 75 -5.22 -17.03 6.81
C THR A 75 -3.92 -16.63 6.12
N LYS A 76 -3.48 -17.38 5.11
CA LYS A 76 -2.29 -17.05 4.32
C LYS A 76 -2.43 -15.71 3.59
N ASN A 77 -3.59 -15.44 2.98
CA ASN A 77 -3.84 -14.19 2.28
C ASN A 77 -3.85 -12.99 3.25
N ASN A 78 -4.46 -13.14 4.44
CA ASN A 78 -4.43 -12.10 5.47
C ASN A 78 -3.01 -11.84 6.00
N LEU A 79 -2.17 -12.87 6.19
CA LEU A 79 -0.77 -12.69 6.60
C LEU A 79 0.08 -11.98 5.53
N GLU A 80 -0.22 -12.21 4.26
CA GLU A 80 0.39 -11.49 3.14
C GLU A 80 -0.09 -10.03 3.10
N ALA A 81 -1.41 -9.84 3.27
CA ALA A 81 -2.03 -8.53 3.38
C ALA A 81 -1.42 -7.70 4.51
N VAL A 82 -1.19 -8.27 5.70
CA VAL A 82 -0.52 -7.56 6.81
C VAL A 82 0.79 -6.90 6.36
N LYS A 83 1.65 -7.67 5.70
CA LYS A 83 2.97 -7.16 5.26
C LYS A 83 2.80 -6.01 4.27
N GLU A 84 1.88 -6.16 3.33
CA GLU A 84 1.63 -5.16 2.30
C GLU A 84 0.93 -3.91 2.86
N VAL A 85 -0.05 -4.07 3.75
CA VAL A 85 -0.73 -2.96 4.45
C VAL A 85 0.31 -2.09 5.16
N VAL A 86 1.14 -2.67 6.02
CA VAL A 86 2.15 -1.89 6.77
C VAL A 86 3.18 -1.25 5.83
N ARG A 87 3.56 -1.95 4.75
CA ARG A 87 4.43 -1.38 3.70
C ARG A 87 3.79 -0.17 3.04
N GLN A 88 2.50 -0.24 2.68
CA GLN A 88 1.75 0.84 2.04
C GLN A 88 1.48 2.00 3.00
N LEU A 89 1.22 1.76 4.29
CA LEU A 89 1.11 2.82 5.29
C LEU A 89 2.36 3.71 5.30
N ARG A 90 3.55 3.09 5.22
CA ARG A 90 4.83 3.81 5.15
C ARG A 90 5.05 4.51 3.81
N LEU A 91 4.76 3.86 2.69
CA LEU A 91 5.01 4.43 1.36
C LEU A 91 4.03 5.55 0.99
N ARG A 92 2.78 5.43 1.43
CA ARG A 92 1.72 6.44 1.22
C ARG A 92 1.72 7.53 2.30
N ASP A 93 2.53 7.36 3.33
CA ASP A 93 2.51 8.12 4.59
C ASP A 93 1.10 8.34 5.15
N ILE A 94 0.32 7.25 5.26
CA ILE A 94 -1.03 7.30 5.81
C ILE A 94 -0.93 7.44 7.32
N GLY A 95 -1.61 8.43 7.90
CA GLY A 95 -1.77 8.56 9.33
C GLY A 95 -3.19 8.98 9.71
N GLY A 96 -3.41 9.25 11.00
CA GLY A 96 -4.73 9.42 11.58
C GLY A 96 -5.36 8.08 11.95
N ILE A 97 -6.68 8.01 11.89
CA ILE A 97 -7.46 6.81 12.19
C ILE A 97 -7.47 5.91 10.96
N ILE A 98 -7.12 4.64 11.14
CA ILE A 98 -7.05 3.63 10.09
C ILE A 98 -7.87 2.43 10.53
N VAL A 99 -8.74 1.96 9.64
CA VAL A 99 -9.54 0.75 9.81
C VAL A 99 -9.12 -0.26 8.74
N ILE A 100 -8.80 -1.48 9.15
CA ILE A 100 -8.41 -2.56 8.24
C ILE A 100 -9.46 -3.68 8.33
N ASP A 101 -10.09 -3.99 7.21
CA ASP A 101 -11.05 -5.09 7.05
C ASP A 101 -10.33 -6.32 6.49
N PHE A 102 -9.94 -7.23 7.39
CA PHE A 102 -9.38 -8.53 7.01
C PHE A 102 -10.50 -9.49 6.65
N ILE A 103 -10.21 -10.45 5.77
CA ILE A 103 -11.18 -11.49 5.40
C ILE A 103 -11.54 -12.31 6.65
N ASP A 104 -12.84 -12.54 6.85
CA ASP A 104 -13.38 -13.33 7.96
C ASP A 104 -12.67 -14.66 8.15
N MET A 105 -12.24 -14.92 9.39
CA MET A 105 -11.63 -16.18 9.82
C MET A 105 -12.50 -16.82 10.89
N ALA A 106 -12.95 -18.05 10.65
CA ALA A 106 -13.79 -18.78 11.59
C ALA A 106 -13.00 -19.22 12.84
N ASN A 107 -11.71 -19.50 12.68
CA ASN A 107 -10.87 -19.98 13.78
C ASN A 107 -10.24 -18.82 14.56
N PRO A 108 -10.52 -18.68 15.89
CA PRO A 108 -9.91 -17.65 16.71
C PRO A 108 -8.37 -17.68 16.73
N LYS A 109 -7.75 -18.85 16.56
CA LYS A 109 -6.29 -18.98 16.50
C LYS A 109 -5.70 -18.31 15.26
N ASN A 110 -6.41 -18.38 14.12
CA ASN A 110 -5.98 -17.72 12.88
C ASN A 110 -6.06 -16.20 13.04
N ARG A 111 -7.14 -15.70 13.66
CA ARG A 111 -7.27 -14.27 14.00
C ARG A 111 -6.12 -13.77 14.86
N ALA A 112 -5.81 -14.48 15.96
CA ALA A 112 -4.70 -14.13 16.83
C ALA A 112 -3.34 -14.18 16.11
N THR A 113 -3.17 -15.09 15.15
CA THR A 113 -1.96 -15.19 14.33
C THR A 113 -1.79 -13.98 13.41
N VAL A 114 -2.88 -13.53 12.76
CA VAL A 114 -2.88 -12.34 11.90
C VAL A 114 -2.64 -11.07 12.73
N GLU A 115 -3.30 -10.95 13.88
CA GLU A 115 -3.12 -9.81 14.80
C GLU A 115 -1.67 -9.72 15.32
N GLY A 116 -1.09 -10.85 15.73
CA GLY A 116 0.30 -10.91 16.16
C GLY A 116 1.26 -10.55 15.04
N ALA A 117 1.00 -11.02 13.81
CA ALA A 117 1.80 -10.64 12.64
C ALA A 117 1.71 -9.13 12.35
N LEU A 118 0.53 -8.52 12.49
CA LEU A 118 0.33 -7.08 12.30
C LEU A 118 1.13 -6.28 13.33
N LYS A 119 1.03 -6.63 14.62
CA LYS A 119 1.80 -5.99 15.69
C LYS A 119 3.30 -6.07 15.40
N ASN A 120 3.82 -7.25 15.06
CA ASN A 120 5.24 -7.46 14.76
C ASN A 120 5.72 -6.66 13.53
N GLU A 121 4.89 -6.52 12.49
CA GLU A 121 5.29 -5.77 11.29
C GLU A 121 5.24 -4.26 11.54
N LEU A 122 4.31 -3.78 12.39
CA LEU A 122 4.22 -2.38 12.82
C LEU A 122 5.41 -1.95 13.70
N GLU A 123 6.06 -2.85 14.43
CA GLU A 123 7.29 -2.55 15.18
C GLU A 123 8.44 -2.06 14.27
N ARG A 124 8.39 -2.37 12.97
CA ARG A 124 9.35 -1.89 11.98
C ARG A 124 9.02 -0.50 11.44
N ASP A 125 7.82 0.00 11.70
CA ASP A 125 7.46 1.38 11.38
C ASP A 125 8.13 2.33 12.37
N ARG A 126 8.73 3.39 11.85
CA ARG A 126 9.38 4.43 12.67
C ARG A 126 8.36 5.43 13.21
N THR A 127 7.22 5.55 12.54
CA THR A 127 6.11 6.40 12.98
C THR A 127 5.35 5.70 14.08
N LYS A 128 4.97 6.44 15.13
CA LYS A 128 4.24 5.86 16.26
C LYS A 128 2.89 5.34 15.80
N THR A 129 2.61 4.08 16.14
CA THR A 129 1.35 3.40 15.85
C THR A 129 0.74 2.87 17.13
N TYR A 130 -0.58 2.93 17.24
CA TYR A 130 -1.34 2.33 18.33
C TYR A 130 -2.46 1.49 17.74
N VAL A 131 -2.41 0.18 17.96
CA VAL A 131 -3.46 -0.77 17.58
C VAL A 131 -4.34 -0.98 18.80
N VAL A 132 -5.65 -0.82 18.64
CA VAL A 132 -6.63 -0.97 19.72
C VAL A 132 -6.86 -2.46 19.97
N GLU A 133 -7.84 -3.04 19.29
CA GLU A 133 -8.21 -4.45 19.33
C GLU A 133 -8.97 -4.75 18.03
N ILE A 134 -9.08 -6.04 17.68
CA ILE A 134 -10.03 -6.45 16.64
C ILE A 134 -11.44 -6.27 17.19
N SER A 135 -12.24 -5.43 16.53
CA SER A 135 -13.63 -5.22 16.90
C SER A 135 -14.43 -6.53 16.81
N PRO A 136 -15.60 -6.62 17.48
CA PRO A 136 -16.51 -7.75 17.31
C PRO A 136 -16.95 -7.99 15.85
N LEU A 137 -16.85 -6.95 15.00
CA LEU A 137 -17.14 -7.00 13.57
C LEU A 137 -15.97 -7.53 12.72
N GLY A 138 -14.82 -7.86 13.33
CA GLY A 138 -13.65 -8.37 12.62
C GLY A 138 -12.68 -7.29 12.11
N LEU A 139 -13.02 -6.01 12.30
CA LEU A 139 -12.20 -4.88 11.85
C LEU A 139 -11.05 -4.62 12.83
N VAL A 140 -9.86 -4.34 12.30
CA VAL A 140 -8.75 -3.78 13.10
C VAL A 140 -8.84 -2.28 13.10
N GLU A 141 -8.87 -1.69 14.29
CA GLU A 141 -8.82 -0.25 14.49
C GLU A 141 -7.43 0.15 15.01
N MET A 142 -6.82 1.13 14.35
CA MET A 142 -5.52 1.65 14.76
C MET A 142 -5.39 3.15 14.47
N THR A 143 -4.43 3.76 15.15
CA THR A 143 -3.96 5.10 14.81
C THR A 143 -2.49 5.06 14.43
N ARG A 144 -2.10 5.91 13.48
CA ARG A 144 -0.70 6.17 13.12
C ARG A 144 -0.48 7.67 13.15
N GLN A 145 0.59 8.12 13.79
CA GLN A 145 0.88 9.55 13.92
C GLN A 145 1.02 10.21 12.53
N ASN A 146 0.36 11.35 12.32
CA ASN A 146 0.60 12.19 11.15
C ASN A 146 1.93 12.92 11.30
N VAL A 147 2.85 12.70 10.35
CA VAL A 147 4.19 13.30 10.37
C VAL A 147 4.36 14.27 9.21
N THR A 148 4.00 13.85 8.00
CA THR A 148 4.13 14.64 6.77
C THR A 148 2.95 14.41 5.82
N ASP A 149 2.93 15.18 4.74
CA ASP A 149 2.03 14.96 3.62
C ASP A 149 2.54 13.79 2.75
N GLY A 150 1.68 12.81 2.48
CA GLY A 150 2.02 11.66 1.65
C GLY A 150 2.11 11.98 0.15
N PRO A 151 2.60 11.04 -0.68
CA PRO A 151 2.70 11.24 -2.14
C PRO A 151 1.37 11.63 -2.79
N ARG A 152 0.24 11.14 -2.27
CA ARG A 152 -1.08 11.50 -2.77
C ARG A 152 -1.34 12.99 -2.63
N GLU A 153 -1.08 13.58 -1.48
CA GLU A 153 -1.33 15.00 -1.23
C GLU A 153 -0.36 15.89 -2.01
N ILE A 154 0.92 15.49 -2.11
CA ILE A 154 1.96 16.27 -2.78
C ILE A 154 1.85 16.21 -4.31
N LEU A 155 1.55 15.04 -4.87
CA LEU A 155 1.66 14.81 -6.32
C LEU A 155 0.34 14.96 -7.08
N THR A 156 -0.77 15.16 -6.38
CA THR A 156 -2.10 15.15 -6.97
C THR A 156 -2.91 16.39 -6.61
N ARG A 157 -4.01 16.59 -7.31
CA ARG A 157 -5.03 17.59 -7.01
C ARG A 157 -6.41 16.95 -7.09
N LYS A 158 -7.40 17.58 -6.46
CA LYS A 158 -8.81 17.17 -6.59
C LYS A 158 -9.21 17.12 -8.06
N CYS A 159 -9.93 16.07 -8.43
CA CYS A 159 -10.44 15.92 -9.78
C CYS A 159 -11.46 17.04 -10.05
N PRO A 160 -11.29 17.81 -11.15
CA PRO A 160 -12.20 18.92 -11.47
C PRO A 160 -13.55 18.45 -12.04
N VAL A 161 -13.68 17.15 -12.38
CA VAL A 161 -14.89 16.59 -13.00
C VAL A 161 -15.86 16.05 -11.95
N CYS A 162 -15.36 15.38 -10.92
CA CYS A 162 -16.16 14.85 -9.81
C CYS A 162 -15.97 15.63 -8.51
N GLU A 163 -15.44 16.85 -8.61
CA GLU A 163 -15.31 17.82 -7.51
C GLU A 163 -14.57 17.33 -6.25
N GLY A 164 -13.81 16.23 -6.34
CA GLY A 164 -12.97 15.73 -5.25
C GLY A 164 -13.14 14.26 -4.91
N ASP A 165 -14.14 13.56 -5.46
CA ASP A 165 -14.29 12.09 -5.25
C ASP A 165 -13.07 11.32 -5.78
N GLY A 166 -12.44 11.87 -6.81
CA GLY A 166 -11.22 11.37 -7.42
C GLY A 166 -10.06 12.34 -7.30
N ILE A 167 -8.88 11.85 -7.65
CA ILE A 167 -7.65 12.64 -7.76
C ILE A 167 -7.09 12.56 -9.17
N VAL A 168 -6.38 13.61 -9.57
CA VAL A 168 -5.60 13.65 -10.80
C VAL A 168 -4.19 14.12 -10.49
N VAL A 169 -3.19 13.63 -11.23
CA VAL A 169 -1.81 14.10 -11.08
C VAL A 169 -1.77 15.61 -11.26
N SER A 170 -1.06 16.31 -10.36
CA SER A 170 -0.99 17.76 -10.39
C SER A 170 -0.28 18.25 -11.65
N ASP A 171 -0.60 19.46 -12.10
CA ASP A 171 -0.02 20.04 -13.31
C ASP A 171 1.51 20.19 -13.16
N ALA A 172 1.98 20.52 -11.96
CA ALA A 172 3.41 20.61 -11.63
C ALA A 172 4.10 19.25 -11.74
N SER A 173 3.52 18.19 -11.14
CA SER A 173 4.05 16.83 -11.24
C SER A 173 4.06 16.32 -12.68
N MET A 174 3.03 16.66 -13.45
CA MET A 174 2.95 16.32 -14.88
C MET A 174 4.04 17.02 -15.69
N ALA A 175 4.27 18.32 -15.45
CA ALA A 175 5.31 19.09 -16.14
C ALA A 175 6.70 18.48 -15.90
N ILE A 176 7.01 18.10 -14.65
CA ILE A 176 8.27 17.44 -14.29
C ILE A 176 8.42 16.10 -15.01
N ASP A 177 7.38 15.27 -15.06
CA ASP A 177 7.44 13.97 -15.74
C ASP A 177 7.64 14.11 -17.26
N VAL A 178 6.98 15.09 -17.89
CA VAL A 178 7.18 15.42 -19.30
C VAL A 178 8.61 15.91 -19.55
N GLU A 179 9.12 16.82 -18.72
CA GLU A 179 10.50 17.32 -18.85
C GLU A 179 11.52 16.18 -18.76
N ARG A 180 11.36 15.28 -17.77
CA ARG A 180 12.22 14.11 -17.61
C ARG A 180 12.19 13.21 -18.84
N LYS A 181 11.01 12.92 -19.39
CA LYS A 181 10.85 12.12 -20.61
C LYS A 181 11.51 12.78 -21.82
N LEU A 182 11.39 14.10 -21.97
CA LEU A 182 12.05 14.84 -23.06
C LEU A 182 13.58 14.78 -22.94
N ARG A 183 14.12 14.99 -21.72
CA ARG A 183 15.57 14.88 -21.46
C ARG A 183 16.09 13.48 -21.78
N ALA A 184 15.36 12.43 -21.39
CA ALA A 184 15.72 11.04 -21.67
C ALA A 184 15.70 10.71 -23.17
N ARG A 185 14.75 11.25 -23.94
CA ARG A 185 14.71 11.08 -25.41
C ARG A 185 15.86 11.81 -26.09
N ARG A 186 16.22 13.01 -25.62
CA ARG A 186 17.34 13.79 -26.18
C ARG A 186 18.68 13.07 -25.99
N SER A 187 18.91 12.45 -24.83
CA SER A 187 20.13 11.67 -24.56
C SER A 187 20.16 10.32 -25.28
N ALA A 188 19.01 9.79 -25.69
CA ALA A 188 18.91 8.58 -26.52
C ALA A 188 19.15 8.89 -28.01
N SER A 189 18.68 10.04 -28.51
CA SER A 189 18.78 10.45 -29.92
C SER A 189 20.14 11.02 -30.33
N SER A 190 21.05 11.29 -29.39
CA SER A 190 22.43 11.69 -29.68
C SER A 190 23.35 10.46 -29.90
N ARG A 191 22.81 9.37 -30.47
CA ARG A 191 23.53 8.15 -30.85
C ARG A 191 23.33 7.87 -32.32
#